data_AF-Q3J1X0-F1
#
_entry.id   AF-Q3J1X0-F1
#
_cell.length_a   1.000
_cell.length_b   1.000
_cell.length_c   1.000
_cell.angle_alpha   90.00
_cell.angle_beta   90.00
_cell.angle_gamma   90.00
#
_symmetry.space_group_name_H-M   'P 1'
#
loop_
_entity.id
_entity.type
_entity.pdbx_description
1 polymer ?
#
loop_
_entity_poly.entity_id
_entity_poly.type
_entity_poly.pdbx_seq_one_letter_code
_entity_poly.pdbx_strand_id
1 'polypeptide(L)'
;MTFADARARYRRTETVDFQAVEDPHQIVLVTLRELERSLRALAAAAEAGGSYPDQHLNRAFTAIYILQSSLDFEKGGEIADNLFRVYEFCRLQVASAFRREHGQLTDAAGHISAILEAWEQIGPRP
;
A
#
# COMPACT_ATOMS: atom_id res chain seq x y z
N MET A 1 9.12 38.51 17.69
CA MET A 1 8.47 37.92 16.50
C MET A 1 7.14 38.60 16.33
N THR A 2 6.97 39.32 15.23
CA THR A 2 5.83 40.22 14.98
C THR A 2 4.74 39.48 14.20
N PHE A 3 3.47 39.76 14.51
CA PHE A 3 2.29 39.17 13.82
C PHE A 3 2.35 39.31 12.29
N ALA A 4 3.04 40.32 11.77
CA ALA A 4 3.29 40.51 10.35
C ALA A 4 4.13 39.38 9.71
N ASP A 5 5.11 38.83 10.43
CA ASP A 5 5.96 37.72 9.96
C ASP A 5 5.19 36.41 9.92
N ALA A 6 4.28 36.20 10.88
CA ALA A 6 3.39 35.05 10.90
C ALA A 6 2.43 35.08 9.70
N ARG A 7 1.85 36.25 9.37
CA ARG A 7 0.93 36.40 8.23
C ARG A 7 1.63 36.27 6.87
N ALA A 8 2.88 36.71 6.76
CA ALA A 8 3.70 36.50 5.57
C ALA A 8 4.05 35.01 5.35
N ARG A 9 4.23 34.23 6.43
CA ARG A 9 4.40 32.77 6.34
C ARG A 9 3.12 32.05 5.96
N TYR A 10 1.96 32.46 6.48
CA TYR A 10 0.66 31.92 6.06
C TYR A 10 0.32 32.24 4.60
N ARG A 11 0.58 33.46 4.11
CA ARG A 11 0.39 33.80 2.69
C ARG A 11 1.37 33.08 1.77
N ARG A 12 2.54 32.66 2.27
CA ARG A 12 3.47 31.80 1.50
C ARG A 12 2.98 30.35 1.39
N THR A 13 1.93 29.99 2.13
CA THR A 13 1.21 28.71 2.00
C THR A 13 -0.01 28.80 1.08
N GLU A 14 -0.40 30.00 0.61
CA GLU A 14 -1.52 30.21 -0.33
C GLU A 14 -1.13 30.16 -1.81
N THR A 15 0.12 29.82 -2.12
CA THR A 15 0.53 29.34 -3.45
C THR A 15 1.31 28.04 -3.30
N VAL A 16 0.72 27.07 -2.60
CA VAL A 16 0.94 25.68 -2.99
C VAL A 16 0.01 25.47 -4.18
N ASP A 17 0.62 25.48 -5.36
CA ASP A 17 -0.04 25.05 -6.58
C ASP A 17 -0.68 23.68 -6.31
N PHE A 18 -2.00 23.60 -6.24
CA PHE A 18 -2.75 22.35 -6.17
C PHE A 18 -2.71 21.62 -7.53
N GLN A 19 -1.56 21.66 -8.21
CA GLN A 19 -1.21 20.77 -9.32
C GLN A 19 -0.95 19.33 -8.86
N ALA A 20 -1.42 18.96 -7.67
CA ALA A 20 -1.59 17.56 -7.28
C ALA A 20 -2.80 16.99 -8.04
N VAL A 21 -2.69 16.88 -9.36
CA VAL A 21 -3.23 15.70 -10.02
C VAL A 21 -2.31 14.57 -9.55
N GLU A 22 -2.59 14.02 -8.36
CA GLU A 22 -1.88 12.85 -7.85
C GLU A 22 -2.04 11.76 -8.92
N ASP A 23 -0.95 11.39 -9.58
CA ASP A 23 -0.95 10.39 -10.63
C ASP A 23 -1.53 9.08 -10.05
N PRO A 24 -2.74 8.64 -10.47
CA PRO A 24 -3.38 7.46 -9.91
C PRO A 24 -2.50 6.21 -10.05
N HIS A 25 -1.66 6.16 -11.09
CA HIS A 25 -0.69 5.09 -11.27
C HIS A 25 0.36 5.11 -10.14
N GLN A 26 0.87 6.29 -9.78
CA GLN A 26 1.83 6.46 -8.68
C GLN A 26 1.22 6.14 -7.32
N ILE A 27 -0.05 6.50 -7.08
CA ILE A 27 -0.74 6.15 -5.82
C ILE A 27 -0.77 4.63 -5.64
N VAL A 28 -1.21 3.90 -6.68
CA VAL A 28 -1.24 2.43 -6.65
C VAL A 28 0.18 1.86 -6.51
N LEU A 29 1.16 2.42 -7.21
CA LEU A 29 2.56 1.99 -7.14
C LEU A 29 3.14 2.10 -5.72
N VAL A 30 2.98 3.26 -5.08
CA VAL A 30 3.45 3.47 -3.70
C VAL A 30 2.73 2.53 -2.73
N THR A 31 1.44 2.31 -2.94
CA THR A 31 0.64 1.42 -2.08
C THR A 31 1.07 -0.04 -2.23
N LEU A 32 1.32 -0.52 -3.45
CA LEU A 32 1.85 -1.87 -3.71
C LEU A 32 3.24 -2.06 -3.07
N ARG A 33 4.14 -1.07 -3.19
CA ARG A 33 5.46 -1.09 -2.55
C ARG A 33 5.38 -1.15 -1.03
N GLU A 34 4.46 -0.41 -0.42
CA GLU A 34 4.27 -0.44 1.04
C GLU A 34 3.70 -1.79 1.49
N LEU A 35 2.73 -2.34 0.75
CA LEU A 35 2.19 -3.66 1.05
C LEU A 35 3.26 -4.74 0.95
N GLU A 36 4.04 -4.76 -0.14
CA GLU A 36 5.14 -5.72 -0.34
C GLU A 36 6.17 -5.62 0.79
N ARG A 37 6.63 -4.41 1.11
CA ARG A 37 7.58 -4.15 2.19
C ARG A 37 7.07 -4.68 3.53
N SER A 38 5.80 -4.40 3.84
CA SER A 38 5.20 -4.82 5.10
C SER A 38 5.02 -6.34 5.16
N LEU A 39 4.59 -6.99 4.08
CA LEU A 39 4.50 -8.46 4.02
C LEU A 39 5.86 -9.13 4.18
N ARG A 40 6.92 -8.60 3.54
CA ARG A 40 8.29 -9.13 3.71
C ARG A 40 8.81 -8.98 5.14
N ALA A 41 8.53 -7.86 5.80
CA ALA A 41 8.91 -7.66 7.20
C ALA A 41 8.20 -8.65 8.13
N LEU A 42 6.90 -8.90 7.89
CA LEU A 42 6.13 -9.87 8.65
C LEU A 42 6.61 -11.31 8.39
N ALA A 43 6.92 -11.66 7.14
CA ALA A 43 7.47 -12.96 6.78
C ALA A 43 8.82 -13.20 7.48
N ALA A 44 9.72 -12.22 7.46
CA ALA A 44 11.00 -12.31 8.16
C ALA A 44 10.83 -12.50 9.68
N ALA A 45 9.84 -11.83 10.28
CA ALA A 45 9.52 -12.03 11.70
C ALA A 45 8.99 -13.45 11.99
N ALA A 46 8.19 -14.02 11.09
CA ALA A 46 7.70 -15.40 11.19
C ALA A 46 8.87 -16.41 11.19
N GLU A 47 9.80 -16.27 10.23
CA GLU A 47 10.96 -17.16 10.10
C GLU A 47 11.91 -17.06 11.30
N ALA A 48 12.05 -15.86 11.87
CA ALA A 48 12.85 -15.64 13.07
C ALA A 48 12.20 -16.18 14.37
N GLY A 49 10.95 -16.66 14.32
CA GLY A 49 10.18 -17.03 15.50
C GLY A 49 9.89 -15.85 16.44
N GLY A 50 9.99 -14.61 15.92
CA GLY A 50 9.80 -13.38 16.67
C GLY A 50 8.33 -12.92 16.69
N SER A 51 8.07 -11.87 17.46
CA SER A 51 6.76 -11.21 17.43
C SER A 51 6.59 -10.40 16.13
N TYR A 52 5.44 -10.53 15.47
CA TYR A 52 5.08 -9.66 14.34
C TYR A 52 5.06 -8.18 14.73
N PRO A 53 5.75 -7.30 13.98
CA PRO A 53 5.74 -5.87 14.24
C PRO A 53 4.38 -5.23 13.96
N ASP A 54 3.75 -4.66 14.97
CA ASP A 54 2.40 -4.05 14.87
C ASP A 54 2.34 -2.92 13.82
N GLN A 55 3.44 -2.18 13.63
CA GLN A 55 3.53 -1.16 12.60
C GLN A 55 3.34 -1.74 11.18
N HIS A 56 3.94 -2.89 10.89
CA HIS A 56 3.82 -3.54 9.59
C HIS A 56 2.47 -4.24 9.42
N LEU A 57 1.87 -4.75 10.50
CA LEU A 57 0.49 -5.25 10.47
C LEU A 57 -0.47 -4.14 10.04
N ASN A 58 -0.42 -2.98 10.71
CA ASN A 58 -1.30 -1.85 10.42
C ASN A 58 -1.08 -1.31 9.00
N ARG A 59 0.18 -1.14 8.58
CA ARG A 59 0.50 -0.67 7.22
C ARG A 59 0.01 -1.62 6.14
N ALA A 60 0.18 -2.93 6.33
CA ALA A 60 -0.33 -3.92 5.39
C ALA A 60 -1.86 -3.85 5.28
N PHE A 61 -2.60 -3.76 6.40
CA PHE A 61 -4.05 -3.60 6.35
C PHE A 61 -4.50 -2.32 5.66
N THR A 62 -3.84 -1.18 5.95
CA THR A 62 -4.13 0.09 5.30
C THR A 62 -3.89 0.01 3.80
N ALA A 63 -2.75 -0.53 3.37
CA ALA A 63 -2.42 -0.66 1.95
C ALA A 63 -3.40 -1.59 1.21
N ILE A 64 -3.77 -2.73 1.82
CA ILE A 64 -4.77 -3.65 1.26
C ILE A 64 -6.12 -2.95 1.10
N TYR A 65 -6.57 -2.21 2.12
CA TYR A 65 -7.84 -1.48 2.06
C TYR A 65 -7.84 -0.47 0.92
N ILE A 66 -6.77 0.32 0.77
CA ILE A 66 -6.62 1.27 -0.33
C ILE A 66 -6.70 0.55 -1.68
N LEU A 67 -5.91 -0.51 -1.87
CA LEU A 67 -5.89 -1.27 -3.12
C LEU A 67 -7.27 -1.87 -3.45
N GLN A 68 -7.93 -2.54 -2.50
CA GLN A 68 -9.26 -3.09 -2.68
C GLN A 68 -10.31 -2.01 -3.01
N SER A 69 -10.26 -0.86 -2.32
CA SER A 69 -11.18 0.25 -2.56
C SER A 69 -10.95 0.98 -3.88
N SER A 70 -9.77 0.82 -4.49
CA SER A 70 -9.40 1.42 -5.76
C SER A 70 -9.85 0.62 -6.99
N LEU A 71 -10.37 -0.60 -6.78
CA LEU A 71 -10.82 -1.47 -7.87
C LEU A 71 -12.15 -0.99 -8.45
N ASP A 72 -12.18 -0.74 -9.76
CA ASP A 72 -13.40 -0.53 -10.54
C ASP A 72 -13.88 -1.88 -11.08
N PHE A 73 -14.88 -2.48 -10.43
CA PHE A 73 -15.42 -3.78 -10.84
C PHE A 73 -16.29 -3.70 -12.10
N GLU A 74 -16.84 -2.54 -12.44
CA GLU A 74 -17.63 -2.35 -13.65
C GLU A 74 -16.74 -2.32 -14.89
N LYS A 75 -15.64 -1.56 -14.84
CA LYS A 75 -14.69 -1.43 -15.96
C LYS A 75 -13.60 -2.48 -15.95
N GLY A 76 -13.16 -2.92 -14.77
CA GLY A 76 -12.06 -3.86 -14.60
C GLY A 76 -12.45 -5.32 -14.80
N GLY A 77 -13.74 -5.66 -14.64
CA GLY A 77 -14.27 -7.01 -14.86
C GLY A 77 -13.43 -8.10 -14.19
N GLU A 78 -13.04 -9.12 -14.96
CA GLU A 78 -12.25 -10.26 -14.46
C GLU A 78 -10.89 -9.85 -13.84
N ILE A 79 -10.26 -8.78 -14.32
CA ILE A 79 -8.99 -8.32 -13.76
C ILE A 79 -9.20 -7.77 -12.35
N ALA A 80 -10.25 -6.96 -12.14
CA ALA A 80 -10.60 -6.45 -10.82
C ALA A 80 -10.95 -7.58 -9.86
N ASP A 81 -11.71 -8.58 -10.30
CA ASP A 81 -12.04 -9.77 -9.50
C ASP A 81 -10.79 -10.56 -9.09
N ASN A 82 -9.86 -10.76 -10.01
CA ASN A 82 -8.62 -11.49 -9.74
C ASN A 82 -7.70 -10.71 -8.79
N LEU A 83 -7.56 -9.40 -8.97
CA LEU A 83 -6.81 -8.54 -8.05
C LEU A 83 -7.44 -8.55 -6.65
N PHE A 84 -8.77 -8.45 -6.56
CA PHE A 84 -9.47 -8.52 -5.28
C PHE A 84 -9.17 -9.82 -4.55
N ARG A 85 -9.20 -10.97 -5.24
CA ARG A 85 -8.88 -12.28 -4.64
C ARG A 85 -7.46 -12.35 -4.10
N VAL A 86 -6.48 -11.78 -4.81
CA VAL A 86 -5.10 -11.72 -4.34
C VAL A 86 -4.98 -10.82 -3.11
N TYR A 87 -5.61 -9.64 -3.13
CA TYR A 87 -5.60 -8.72 -1.99
C TYR A 87 -6.31 -9.31 -0.77
N GLU A 88 -7.41 -10.05 -0.98
CA GLU A 88 -8.12 -10.73 0.09
C GLU A 88 -7.30 -11.88 0.69
N PHE A 89 -6.63 -12.66 -0.15
CA PHE A 89 -5.67 -13.66 0.32
C PHE A 89 -4.60 -13.02 1.22
N CYS A 90 -4.00 -11.90 0.80
CA CYS A 90 -3.02 -11.17 1.60
C CYS A 90 -3.62 -10.70 2.93
N ARG A 91 -4.87 -10.19 2.92
CA ARG A 91 -5.58 -9.75 4.12
C ARG A 91 -5.73 -10.87 5.15
N LEU A 92 -6.07 -12.08 4.69
CA LEU A 92 -6.21 -13.25 5.55
C LEU A 92 -4.86 -13.68 6.16
N GLN A 93 -3.76 -13.57 5.41
CA GLN A 93 -2.42 -13.86 5.95
C GLN A 93 -2.00 -12.84 7.01
N VAL A 94 -2.23 -11.56 6.77
CA VAL A 94 -1.96 -10.49 7.75
C VAL A 94 -2.84 -10.64 8.99
N ALA A 95 -4.10 -11.04 8.82
CA ALA A 95 -5.01 -11.32 9.94
C ALA A 95 -4.57 -12.51 10.79
N SER A 96 -4.03 -13.56 10.16
CA SER A 96 -3.46 -14.70 10.87
C SER A 96 -2.22 -14.28 11.67
N ALA A 97 -1.33 -13.50 11.07
CA ALA A 97 -0.19 -12.91 11.77
C ALA A 97 -0.62 -12.02 12.96
N PHE A 98 -1.66 -11.20 12.78
CA PHE A 98 -2.23 -10.38 13.85
C PHE A 98 -2.73 -11.22 15.03
N ARG A 99 -3.36 -12.36 14.76
CA ARG A 99 -3.77 -13.35 15.78
C ARG A 99 -2.62 -14.18 16.33
N ARG A 100 -1.38 -13.92 15.91
CA ARG A 100 -0.17 -14.68 16.26
C ARG A 100 -0.25 -16.14 15.81
N GLU A 101 -0.93 -16.38 14.70
CA GLU A 101 -1.07 -17.69 14.04
C GLU A 101 -0.13 -17.76 12.81
N HIS A 102 0.20 -18.98 12.39
CA HIS A 102 0.95 -19.20 11.16
C HIS A 102 0.12 -18.78 9.94
N GLY A 103 0.71 -17.97 9.07
CA GLY A 103 0.15 -17.58 7.79
C GLY A 103 1.19 -17.66 6.68
N GLN A 104 0.73 -17.65 5.43
CA GLN A 104 1.54 -17.72 4.22
C GLN A 104 2.06 -16.34 3.80
N LEU A 105 2.78 -15.66 4.71
CA LEU A 105 3.26 -14.29 4.48
C LEU A 105 4.29 -14.19 3.35
N THR A 106 5.13 -15.21 3.18
CA THR A 106 6.09 -15.30 2.07
C THR A 106 5.38 -15.39 0.72
N ASP A 107 4.34 -16.23 0.62
CA ASP A 107 3.54 -16.38 -0.60
C ASP A 107 2.78 -15.08 -0.91
N ALA A 108 2.17 -14.46 0.11
CA ALA A 108 1.51 -13.17 -0.02
C ALA A 108 2.46 -12.09 -0.53
N ALA A 109 3.68 -11.99 0.02
CA ALA A 109 4.69 -11.06 -0.47
C ALA A 109 5.07 -11.34 -1.94
N GLY A 110 5.18 -12.62 -2.33
CA GLY A 110 5.47 -13.03 -3.71
C GLY A 110 4.37 -12.61 -4.70
N HIS A 111 3.11 -12.78 -4.34
CA HIS A 111 2.00 -12.34 -5.18
C HIS A 111 1.97 -10.82 -5.37
N ILE A 112 2.21 -10.05 -4.31
CA ILE A 112 2.26 -8.59 -4.40
C ILE A 112 3.49 -8.13 -5.19
N SER A 113 4.64 -8.80 -5.05
CA SER A 113 5.84 -8.53 -5.88
C SER A 113 5.53 -8.67 -7.37
N ALA A 114 4.86 -9.75 -7.77
CA ALA A 114 4.50 -9.98 -9.18
C ALA A 114 3.53 -8.90 -9.71
N ILE A 115 2.55 -8.47 -8.91
CA ILE A 115 1.63 -7.38 -9.28
C ILE A 115 2.39 -6.06 -9.39
N LEU A 116 3.28 -5.77 -8.43
CA LEU A 116 4.11 -4.56 -8.43
C LEU A 116 4.97 -4.47 -9.68
N GLU A 117 5.69 -5.55 -10.04
CA GLU A 117 6.53 -5.61 -11.24
C GLU A 117 5.71 -5.39 -12.51
N ALA A 118 4.52 -6.01 -12.62
CA ALA A 118 3.62 -5.79 -13.74
C ALA A 118 3.10 -4.34 -13.80
N TRP A 119 2.79 -3.74 -12.64
CA TRP A 119 2.31 -2.37 -12.54
C TRP A 119 3.37 -1.35 -12.95
N GLU A 120 4.64 -1.58 -12.57
CA GLU A 120 5.77 -0.73 -12.97
C GLU A 120 5.97 -0.71 -14.50
N GLN A 121 5.69 -1.82 -15.19
CA GLN A 121 5.86 -1.92 -16.64
C GLN A 121 4.82 -1.14 -17.46
N ILE A 122 3.65 -0.87 -16.89
CA ILE A 122 2.56 -0.14 -17.57
C ILE A 122 2.53 1.36 -17.22
N GLY A 123 3.42 1.81 -16.35
CA GLY A 123 3.56 3.21 -15.98
C GLY A 123 4.08 4.08 -17.14
N PRO A 124 3.93 5.41 -17.05
CA PRO A 124 4.49 6.32 -18.04
C PRO A 124 6.01 6.10 -18.15
N ARG A 125 6.48 5.88 -19.39
CA ARG A 125 7.93 5.81 -19.66
C ARG A 125 8.54 7.20 -19.46
N PRO A 126 9.77 7.29 -18.90
CA PRO A 126 10.49 8.54 -18.77
C PRO A 126 10.76 9.19 -20.14
#